data_AF-A0A5P9QDH2-F1
#
_entry.id   AF-A0A5P9QDH2-F1
#
_cell.length_a   1.000
_cell.length_b   1.000
_cell.length_c   1.000
_cell.angle_alpha   90.00
_cell.angle_beta   90.00
_cell.angle_gamma   90.00
#
_symmetry.space_group_name_H-M   'P 1'
#
loop_
_entity.id
_entity.type
_entity.pdbx_description
1 polymer ?
#
loop_
_entity_poly.entity_id
_entity_poly.type
_entity_poly.pdbx_seq_one_letter_code
_entity_poly.pdbx_strand_id
1 'polypeptide(L)'
;MATLALPDATAVPVRAVSLDVWLTLLRSNPRFKAARDAALRSGLGLPVPDDAFSAALRSADVAADRQVEADGRDRGLAERVDLAVAALRRDGLVPAGAGAVLAEAPELVAELVARQRELALELPPVPLHPDLPGLLAELGALVPLAVTSNTGMLPGTTMRALLDAAGLLAPVRVLTFSDELGTGKPSPAIFEATVAGLGVPAAAVLHVGDNPVADVRGATGAGLRAALVGPDETTDALLRRVLDEVRSDRSTTPASPGVPLVRTVALTRLGGTRDDLRDAATGAPFDVRTYSRMKHGDLDATTALGRALGRELLARVPALATDPAPVVLPVAYLAVPPACLLLARAALDVVDGARAAHGLEPGRVVRVAKGSVTRTDYAGASAEARRAELASIGFRLDEDLGGARVVLVDDVRVTGLAEQTLLDVLARDGAGRPAEVVTAYVAVCEPGLAADPSVEAVLNHAAARSVADLADAVRAGRFALTIRFLKRLLGAPDAEREEFLDACDAALLDELADGARATGPAFCAGYADGLAAVDARRAAARRDPGPALAAARPVGA
;
A
#
# COMPACT_ATOMS: atom_id res chain seq x y z
N MET A 1 51.03 -3.09 -1.44
CA MET A 1 50.32 -3.78 -2.54
C MET A 1 49.98 -5.20 -2.10
N ALA A 2 48.84 -5.37 -1.45
CA ALA A 2 48.23 -6.68 -1.24
C ALA A 2 46.79 -6.56 -1.76
N THR A 3 46.61 -6.96 -3.02
CA THR A 3 45.31 -7.03 -3.66
C THR A 3 44.52 -8.12 -2.93
N LEU A 4 43.58 -7.72 -2.07
CA LEU A 4 42.56 -8.61 -1.52
C LEU A 4 41.67 -9.03 -2.69
N ALA A 5 42.01 -10.16 -3.30
CA ALA A 5 41.13 -10.82 -4.25
C ALA A 5 39.86 -11.22 -3.50
N LEU A 6 38.74 -10.59 -3.88
CA LEU A 6 37.41 -11.00 -3.48
C LEU A 6 37.18 -12.46 -3.95
N PRO A 7 36.55 -13.32 -3.15
CA PRO A 7 36.20 -14.66 -3.59
C PRO A 7 35.30 -14.57 -4.83
N ASP A 8 35.55 -15.47 -5.77
CA ASP A 8 34.91 -15.60 -7.08
C ASP A 8 33.38 -15.46 -6.98
N ALA A 9 32.85 -14.31 -7.40
CA ALA A 9 31.44 -13.93 -7.28
C ALA A 9 30.58 -14.49 -8.43
N THR A 10 30.83 -15.74 -8.82
CA THR A 10 30.12 -16.42 -9.90
C THR A 10 29.18 -17.50 -9.33
N ALA A 11 28.01 -17.12 -8.78
CA ALA A 11 26.86 -18.07 -8.65
C ALA A 11 25.50 -17.51 -8.19
N VAL A 12 25.39 -16.31 -7.58
CA VAL A 12 24.08 -15.83 -7.07
C VAL A 12 23.57 -14.63 -7.89
N PRO A 13 22.53 -14.83 -8.72
CA PRO A 13 21.94 -13.76 -9.52
C PRO A 13 21.38 -12.63 -8.67
N VAL A 14 21.41 -11.39 -9.19
CA VAL A 14 20.69 -10.27 -8.55
C VAL A 14 19.19 -10.56 -8.59
N ARG A 15 18.57 -10.66 -7.40
CA ARG A 15 17.12 -10.84 -7.23
C ARG A 15 16.44 -9.63 -6.61
N ALA A 16 17.18 -8.66 -6.10
CA ALA A 16 16.69 -7.37 -5.63
C ALA A 16 17.80 -6.31 -5.67
N VAL A 17 17.43 -5.04 -5.73
CA VAL A 17 18.38 -3.92 -5.70
C VAL A 17 18.00 -2.95 -4.59
N SER A 18 18.97 -2.59 -3.76
CA SER A 18 18.86 -1.56 -2.73
C SER A 18 19.68 -0.35 -3.13
N LEU A 19 19.14 0.86 -3.01
CA LEU A 19 19.75 2.10 -3.47
C LEU A 19 19.94 3.05 -2.29
N ASP A 20 21.11 3.68 -2.19
CA ASP A 20 21.22 4.93 -1.43
C ASP A 20 20.54 6.10 -2.17
N VAL A 21 20.34 7.22 -1.47
CA VAL A 21 19.73 8.43 -2.04
C VAL A 21 20.77 9.46 -2.46
N TRP A 22 21.61 9.96 -1.55
CA TRP A 22 22.42 11.15 -1.81
C TRP A 22 23.67 10.78 -2.60
N LEU A 23 23.95 11.52 -3.67
CA LEU A 23 25.05 11.22 -4.61
C LEU A 23 24.99 9.81 -5.24
N THR A 24 23.87 9.11 -5.05
CA THR A 24 23.50 7.87 -5.74
C THR A 24 22.31 8.09 -6.67
N LEU A 25 21.18 8.58 -6.14
CA LEU A 25 19.99 8.90 -6.92
C LEU A 25 19.82 10.41 -7.12
N LEU A 26 20.05 11.18 -6.06
CA LEU A 26 19.78 12.61 -5.99
C LEU A 26 21.04 13.39 -5.62
N ARG A 27 21.19 14.58 -6.20
CA ARG A 27 22.11 15.62 -5.71
C ARG A 27 21.33 16.78 -5.14
N SER A 28 21.85 17.40 -4.08
CA SER A 28 21.26 18.60 -3.50
C SER A 28 21.12 19.71 -4.55
N ASN A 29 20.02 20.47 -4.47
CA ASN A 29 19.92 21.73 -5.19
C ASN A 29 21.08 22.65 -4.77
N PRO A 30 21.78 23.33 -5.70
CA PRO A 30 22.90 24.21 -5.37
C PRO A 30 22.54 25.35 -4.40
N ARG A 31 21.27 25.78 -4.38
CA ARG A 31 20.79 26.87 -3.52
C ARG A 31 20.27 26.38 -2.17
N PHE A 32 19.95 25.10 -2.03
CA PHE A 32 19.27 24.57 -0.85
C PHE A 32 20.12 24.71 0.43
N LYS A 33 21.42 24.35 0.37
CA LYS A 33 22.28 24.39 1.57
C LYS A 33 22.39 25.81 2.16
N ALA A 34 22.60 26.83 1.33
CA ALA A 34 22.67 28.21 1.82
C ALA A 34 21.33 28.68 2.41
N ALA A 35 20.20 28.35 1.76
CA ALA A 35 18.87 28.69 2.27
C ALA A 35 18.54 27.98 3.59
N ARG A 36 18.88 26.69 3.69
CA ARG A 36 18.76 25.88 4.91
C ARG A 36 19.59 26.48 6.05
N ASP A 37 20.86 26.79 5.79
CA ASP A 37 21.79 27.27 6.81
C ASP A 37 21.32 28.64 7.36
N ALA A 38 20.88 29.55 6.50
CA ALA A 38 20.29 30.82 6.90
C ALA A 38 19.00 30.63 7.73
N ALA A 39 18.12 29.71 7.32
CA ALA A 39 16.88 29.42 8.05
C ALA A 39 17.14 28.82 9.44
N LEU A 40 18.07 27.86 9.55
CA LEU A 40 18.48 27.28 10.82
C LEU A 40 19.09 28.33 11.75
N ARG A 41 20.03 29.14 11.24
CA ARG A 41 20.65 30.22 12.02
C ARG A 41 19.61 31.21 12.54
N SER A 42 18.70 31.65 11.67
CA SER A 42 17.65 32.60 12.01
C SER A 42 16.67 32.01 13.02
N GLY A 43 16.23 30.75 12.83
CA GLY A 43 15.30 30.08 13.74
C GLY A 43 15.89 29.86 15.14
N LEU A 44 17.21 29.71 15.23
CA LEU A 44 17.93 29.63 16.51
C LEU A 44 18.26 31.00 17.12
N GLY A 45 18.00 32.10 16.40
CA GLY A 45 18.34 33.46 16.84
C GLY A 45 19.84 33.69 17.02
N LEU A 46 20.70 32.99 16.26
CA LEU A 46 22.15 33.05 16.45
C LEU A 46 22.74 34.34 15.83
N PRO A 47 23.47 35.16 16.63
CA PRO A 47 24.05 36.42 16.18
C PRO A 47 25.41 36.20 15.51
N VAL A 48 25.48 35.31 14.52
CA VAL A 48 26.71 35.01 13.75
C VAL A 48 26.52 35.32 12.27
N PRO A 49 27.61 35.62 11.54
CA PRO A 49 27.58 35.67 10.08
C PRO A 49 27.13 34.34 9.45
N ASP A 50 26.42 34.41 8.31
CA ASP A 50 25.89 33.22 7.61
C ASP A 50 27.02 32.26 7.16
N ASP A 51 28.15 32.79 6.73
CA ASP A 51 29.32 32.03 6.29
C ASP A 51 29.98 31.26 7.44
N ALA A 52 30.09 31.88 8.62
CA ALA A 52 30.59 31.26 9.84
C ALA A 52 29.67 30.10 10.28
N PHE A 53 28.34 30.32 10.30
CA PHE A 53 27.38 29.27 10.62
C PHE A 53 27.43 28.12 9.61
N SER A 54 27.44 28.43 8.32
CA SER A 54 27.52 27.43 7.25
C SER A 54 28.81 26.60 7.32
N ALA A 55 29.94 27.23 7.68
CA ALA A 55 31.20 26.54 7.90
C ALA A 55 31.14 25.59 9.10
N ALA A 56 30.64 26.06 10.24
CA ALA A 56 30.48 25.26 11.44
C ALA A 56 29.53 24.08 11.22
N LEU A 57 28.39 24.30 10.56
CA LEU A 57 27.42 23.24 10.26
C LEU A 57 28.00 22.20 9.32
N ARG A 58 28.76 22.59 8.29
CA ARG A 58 29.46 21.66 7.40
C ARG A 58 30.47 20.78 8.16
N SER A 59 31.25 21.39 9.06
CA SER A 59 32.19 20.64 9.90
C SER A 59 31.48 19.70 10.86
N ALA A 60 30.35 20.12 11.43
CA ALA A 60 29.53 19.27 12.30
C ALA A 60 28.87 18.12 11.55
N ASP A 61 28.39 18.33 10.33
CA ASP A 61 27.82 17.33 9.44
C ASP A 61 28.84 16.21 9.16
N VAL A 62 30.06 16.59 8.75
CA VAL A 62 31.17 15.64 8.53
C VAL A 62 31.57 14.91 9.80
N ALA A 63 31.55 15.58 10.95
CA ALA A 63 31.87 14.95 12.22
C ALA A 63 30.79 13.93 12.64
N ALA A 64 29.52 14.27 12.45
CA ALA A 64 28.40 13.37 12.72
C ALA A 64 28.42 12.16 11.77
N ASP A 65 28.71 12.33 10.49
CA ASP A 65 28.83 11.21 9.55
C ASP A 65 29.93 10.23 9.97
N ARG A 66 31.09 10.73 10.42
CA ARG A 66 32.15 9.88 10.98
C ARG A 66 31.73 9.15 12.25
N GLN A 67 30.88 9.77 13.07
CA GLN A 67 30.33 9.12 14.27
C GLN A 67 29.38 7.99 13.88
N VAL A 68 28.46 8.24 12.94
CA VAL A 68 27.56 7.22 12.38
C VAL A 68 28.37 6.07 11.78
N GLU A 69 29.44 6.35 11.03
CA GLU A 69 30.31 5.31 10.46
C GLU A 69 31.04 4.48 11.54
N ALA A 70 31.28 5.06 12.71
CA ALA A 70 31.98 4.41 13.81
C ALA A 70 31.06 3.59 14.73
N ASP A 71 29.88 4.12 15.06
CA ASP A 71 28.97 3.52 16.06
C ASP A 71 27.64 2.99 15.47
N GLY A 72 27.33 3.32 14.22
CA GLY A 72 26.11 2.90 13.53
C GLY A 72 24.83 3.55 14.07
N ARG A 73 24.91 4.51 14.99
CA ARG A 73 23.75 5.20 15.57
C ARG A 73 23.32 6.33 14.65
N ASP A 74 22.01 6.46 14.42
CA ASP A 74 21.50 7.61 13.67
C ASP A 74 21.82 8.94 14.39
N ARG A 75 22.15 9.96 13.59
CA ARG A 75 22.47 11.32 14.05
C ARG A 75 21.67 12.30 13.20
N GLY A 76 20.51 12.69 13.71
CA GLY A 76 19.58 13.59 13.06
C GLY A 76 19.95 15.08 13.17
N LEU A 77 19.00 15.93 12.77
CA LEU A 77 19.13 17.39 12.75
C LEU A 77 19.66 17.98 14.05
N ALA A 78 19.01 17.65 15.18
CA ALA A 78 19.27 18.29 16.46
C ALA A 78 20.74 18.16 16.88
N GLU A 79 21.28 16.95 16.81
CA GLU A 79 22.67 16.67 17.20
C GLU A 79 23.68 17.37 16.29
N ARG A 80 23.43 17.39 14.99
CA ARG A 80 24.31 18.06 14.00
C ARG A 80 24.35 19.56 14.23
N VAL A 81 23.20 20.17 14.51
CA VAL A 81 23.10 21.59 14.80
C VAL A 81 23.70 21.92 16.17
N ASP A 82 23.46 21.10 17.20
CA ASP A 82 24.06 21.29 18.53
C ASP A 82 25.59 21.21 18.48
N LEU A 83 26.15 20.28 17.68
CA LEU A 83 27.59 20.21 17.40
C LEU A 83 28.13 21.48 16.72
N ALA A 84 27.39 22.04 15.76
CA ALA A 84 27.75 23.27 15.07
C ALA A 84 27.76 24.47 16.04
N VAL A 85 26.71 24.61 16.85
CA VAL A 85 26.59 25.68 17.85
C VAL A 85 27.67 25.53 18.92
N ALA A 86 27.98 24.31 19.37
CA ALA A 86 29.07 24.05 20.30
C ALA A 86 30.44 24.45 19.72
N ALA A 87 30.69 24.21 18.42
CA ALA A 87 31.90 24.67 17.75
C ALA A 87 31.97 26.21 17.71
N LEU A 88 30.90 26.89 17.30
CA LEU A 88 30.84 28.35 17.28
C LEU A 88 31.04 28.98 18.67
N ARG A 89 30.54 28.35 19.73
CA ARG A 89 30.78 28.76 21.12
C ARG A 89 32.25 28.61 21.53
N ARG A 90 32.88 27.48 21.17
CA ARG A 90 34.32 27.26 21.44
C ARG A 90 35.20 28.29 20.73
N ASP A 91 34.79 28.72 19.54
CA ASP A 91 35.49 29.73 18.74
C ASP A 91 35.16 31.18 19.17
N GLY A 92 34.32 31.35 20.20
CA GLY A 92 33.94 32.67 20.75
C GLY A 92 32.98 33.47 19.86
N LEU A 93 32.37 32.84 18.85
CA LEU A 93 31.46 33.49 17.90
C LEU A 93 30.01 33.54 18.43
N VAL A 94 29.64 32.65 19.35
CA VAL A 94 28.32 32.61 19.99
C VAL A 94 28.48 32.73 21.50
N PRO A 95 27.83 33.71 22.17
CA PRO A 95 27.87 33.83 23.63
C PRO A 95 27.36 32.58 24.36
N ALA A 96 27.88 32.33 25.57
CA ALA A 96 27.35 31.31 26.46
C ALA A 96 25.88 31.61 26.77
N GLY A 97 24.96 30.74 26.34
CA GLY A 97 23.51 30.90 26.49
C GLY A 97 22.76 31.42 25.26
N ALA A 98 23.45 31.82 24.18
CA ALA A 98 22.79 32.16 22.92
C ALA A 98 22.49 30.90 22.09
N GLY A 99 21.27 30.82 21.55
CA GLY A 99 20.74 29.66 20.83
C GLY A 99 20.26 28.52 21.75
N ALA A 100 19.11 27.93 21.41
CA ALA A 100 18.56 26.78 22.12
C ALA A 100 19.46 25.54 21.96
N VAL A 101 19.49 24.67 22.97
CA VAL A 101 20.03 23.30 22.84
C VAL A 101 18.90 22.47 22.25
N LEU A 102 19.05 22.05 20.98
CA LEU A 102 17.96 21.41 20.26
C LEU A 102 17.59 20.04 20.84
N ALA A 103 18.55 19.31 21.41
CA ALA A 103 18.27 18.08 22.14
C ALA A 103 17.26 18.26 23.31
N GLU A 104 17.10 19.48 23.82
CA GLU A 104 16.20 19.82 24.93
C GLU A 104 14.96 20.62 24.49
N ALA A 105 14.78 20.84 23.16
CA ALA A 105 13.73 21.69 22.60
C ALA A 105 12.99 21.01 21.43
N PRO A 106 12.20 19.95 21.68
CA PRO A 106 11.57 19.14 20.63
C PRO A 106 10.58 19.93 19.75
N GLU A 107 9.89 20.91 20.29
CA GLU A 107 8.97 21.77 19.53
C GLU A 107 9.73 22.62 18.50
N LEU A 108 10.88 23.18 18.89
CA LEU A 108 11.74 23.94 17.98
C LEU A 108 12.37 23.03 16.92
N VAL A 109 12.75 21.80 17.29
CA VAL A 109 13.22 20.81 16.31
C VAL A 109 12.14 20.53 15.26
N ALA A 110 10.88 20.34 15.69
CA ALA A 110 9.77 20.12 14.77
C ALA A 110 9.54 21.32 13.83
N GLU A 111 9.63 22.55 14.33
CA GLU A 111 9.53 23.77 13.52
C GLU A 111 10.66 23.87 12.49
N LEU A 112 11.91 23.63 12.90
CA LEU A 112 13.07 23.67 12.01
C LEU A 112 13.04 22.55 10.96
N VAL A 113 12.52 21.37 11.32
CA VAL A 113 12.29 20.27 10.36
C VAL A 113 11.20 20.65 9.36
N ALA A 114 10.08 21.21 9.81
CA ALA A 114 9.00 21.67 8.93
C ALA A 114 9.50 22.75 7.96
N ARG A 115 10.26 23.73 8.45
CA ARG A 115 10.82 24.79 7.60
C ARG A 115 11.82 24.24 6.58
N GLN A 116 12.65 23.28 6.96
CA GLN A 116 13.55 22.63 6.01
C GLN A 116 12.81 21.80 4.96
N ARG A 117 11.70 21.15 5.34
CA ARG A 117 10.84 20.44 4.38
C ARG A 117 10.28 21.40 3.34
N GLU A 118 9.74 22.55 3.75
CA GLU A 118 9.24 23.57 2.82
C GLU A 118 10.35 24.02 1.86
N LEU A 119 11.53 24.38 2.39
CA LEU A 119 12.68 24.76 1.58
C LEU A 119 13.12 23.67 0.61
N ALA A 120 13.05 22.40 1.02
CA ALA A 120 13.41 21.27 0.18
C ALA A 120 12.39 21.03 -0.94
N LEU A 121 11.13 21.46 -0.77
CA LEU A 121 10.12 21.41 -1.83
C LEU A 121 10.20 22.63 -2.77
N GLU A 122 10.55 23.81 -2.24
CA GLU A 122 10.83 25.02 -3.03
C GLU A 122 12.12 24.90 -3.86
N LEU A 123 13.13 24.25 -3.29
CA LEU A 123 14.46 24.03 -3.89
C LEU A 123 14.74 22.52 -3.98
N PRO A 124 13.99 21.77 -4.81
CA PRO A 124 14.07 20.31 -4.82
C PRO A 124 15.44 19.81 -5.25
N PRO A 125 15.91 18.68 -4.67
CA PRO A 125 17.08 17.99 -5.16
C PRO A 125 16.83 17.52 -6.60
N VAL A 126 17.92 17.32 -7.33
CA VAL A 126 17.89 16.97 -8.75
C VAL A 126 18.37 15.53 -8.91
N PRO A 127 17.70 14.69 -9.72
CA PRO A 127 18.23 13.39 -10.12
C PRO A 127 19.65 13.52 -10.68
N LEU A 128 20.53 12.58 -10.33
CA LEU A 128 21.90 12.57 -10.84
C LEU A 128 21.97 12.35 -12.35
N HIS A 129 20.99 11.64 -12.91
CA HIS A 129 20.85 11.45 -14.34
C HIS A 129 19.35 11.52 -14.72
N PRO A 130 18.98 12.16 -15.86
CA PRO A 130 17.59 12.29 -16.28
C PRO A 130 16.89 10.95 -16.54
N ASP A 131 17.63 9.91 -16.90
CA ASP A 131 17.07 8.57 -17.17
C ASP A 131 16.74 7.77 -15.91
N LEU A 132 17.15 8.20 -14.71
CA LEU A 132 16.97 7.41 -13.49
C LEU A 132 15.52 6.98 -13.24
N PRO A 133 14.49 7.83 -13.39
CA PRO A 133 13.09 7.40 -13.23
C PRO A 133 12.72 6.24 -14.16
N GLY A 134 13.13 6.31 -15.44
CA GLY A 134 12.88 5.25 -16.42
C GLY A 134 13.65 3.97 -16.11
N LEU A 135 14.93 4.08 -15.77
CA LEU A 135 15.78 2.94 -15.41
C LEU A 135 15.28 2.21 -14.16
N LEU A 136 14.86 2.96 -13.12
CA LEU A 136 14.28 2.37 -11.92
C LEU A 136 12.92 1.73 -12.22
N ALA A 137 12.10 2.32 -13.08
CA ALA A 137 10.84 1.70 -13.50
C ALA A 137 11.07 0.37 -14.24
N GLU A 138 12.02 0.34 -15.19
CA GLU A 138 12.39 -0.88 -15.91
C GLU A 138 12.95 -1.95 -14.98
N LEU A 139 13.88 -1.57 -14.08
CA LEU A 139 14.50 -2.49 -13.16
C LEU A 139 13.50 -3.00 -12.11
N GLY A 140 12.64 -2.12 -11.59
CA GLY A 140 11.57 -2.45 -10.64
C GLY A 140 10.50 -3.38 -11.19
N ALA A 141 10.32 -3.40 -12.52
CA ALA A 141 9.47 -4.38 -13.18
C ALA A 141 10.09 -5.80 -13.23
N LEU A 142 11.40 -5.92 -13.03
CA LEU A 142 12.13 -7.20 -13.10
C LEU A 142 12.51 -7.75 -11.73
N VAL A 143 12.90 -6.89 -10.80
CA VAL A 143 13.32 -7.22 -9.44
C VAL A 143 12.82 -6.15 -8.45
N PRO A 144 12.45 -6.52 -7.21
CA PRO A 144 12.06 -5.54 -6.20
C PRO A 144 13.19 -4.55 -5.88
N LEU A 145 12.81 -3.28 -5.76
CA LEU A 145 13.73 -2.21 -5.38
C LEU A 145 13.50 -1.77 -3.94
N ALA A 146 14.60 -1.40 -3.27
CA ALA A 146 14.58 -0.77 -1.97
C ALA A 146 15.39 0.53 -1.98
N VAL A 147 15.05 1.44 -1.07
CA VAL A 147 15.92 2.56 -0.68
C VAL A 147 16.40 2.31 0.74
N THR A 148 17.71 2.39 0.96
CA THR A 148 18.35 2.29 2.29
C THR A 148 19.25 3.51 2.47
N SER A 149 18.86 4.45 3.33
CA SER A 149 19.56 5.74 3.40
C SER A 149 19.72 6.28 4.82
N ASN A 150 20.88 6.88 5.06
CA ASN A 150 21.12 7.69 6.25
C ASN A 150 20.49 9.08 6.03
N THR A 151 19.57 9.48 6.90
CA THR A 151 18.72 10.68 6.67
C THR A 151 19.41 11.99 7.04
N GLY A 152 20.27 11.96 8.05
CA GLY A 152 21.08 13.11 8.47
C GLY A 152 20.22 14.33 8.80
N MET A 153 20.29 15.37 7.96
CA MET A 153 19.59 16.64 8.18
C MET A 153 18.10 16.61 7.76
N LEU A 154 17.68 15.66 6.92
CA LEU A 154 16.33 15.58 6.38
C LEU A 154 15.70 14.22 6.72
N PRO A 155 14.66 14.18 7.58
CA PRO A 155 14.09 12.92 8.05
C PRO A 155 13.44 12.12 6.92
N GLY A 156 13.20 10.83 7.16
CA GLY A 156 12.64 9.91 6.18
C GLY A 156 11.29 10.37 5.61
N THR A 157 10.49 11.10 6.40
CA THR A 157 9.22 11.70 5.96
C THR A 157 9.38 12.77 4.88
N THR A 158 10.46 13.56 4.94
CA THR A 158 10.82 14.53 3.90
C THR A 158 11.47 13.81 2.72
N MET A 159 12.35 12.83 2.98
CA MET A 159 13.01 12.06 1.92
C MET A 159 12.02 11.39 0.97
N ARG A 160 10.94 10.78 1.52
CA ARG A 160 9.87 10.18 0.71
C ARG A 160 9.22 11.20 -0.24
N ALA A 161 8.92 12.39 0.25
CA ALA A 161 8.31 13.44 -0.58
C ALA A 161 9.25 13.90 -1.70
N LEU A 162 10.56 14.00 -1.42
CA LEU A 162 11.55 14.38 -2.43
C LEU A 162 11.77 13.29 -3.48
N LEU A 163 11.80 12.02 -3.08
CA LEU A 163 11.90 10.88 -4.00
C LEU A 163 10.65 10.77 -4.89
N ASP A 164 9.46 11.02 -4.34
CA ASP A 164 8.20 11.01 -5.09
C ASP A 164 8.14 12.15 -6.11
N ALA A 165 8.47 13.38 -5.68
CA ALA A 165 8.56 14.55 -6.56
C ALA A 165 9.59 14.38 -7.69
N ALA A 166 10.65 13.59 -7.45
CA ALA A 166 11.65 13.25 -8.46
C ALA A 166 11.24 12.07 -9.38
N GLY A 167 10.07 11.45 -9.16
CA GLY A 167 9.59 10.29 -9.93
C GLY A 167 10.35 8.99 -9.64
N LEU A 168 11.05 8.91 -8.51
CA LEU A 168 11.92 7.77 -8.16
C LEU A 168 11.25 6.80 -7.18
N LEU A 169 10.13 7.18 -6.57
CA LEU A 169 9.49 6.40 -5.49
C LEU A 169 8.59 5.27 -6.00
N ALA A 170 7.89 5.47 -7.11
CA ALA A 170 6.88 4.53 -7.63
C ALA A 170 7.36 3.07 -7.79
N PRO A 171 8.59 2.78 -8.28
CA PRO A 171 9.06 1.40 -8.41
C PRO A 171 9.70 0.83 -7.13
N VAL A 172 9.77 1.60 -6.04
CA VAL A 172 10.43 1.20 -4.78
C VAL A 172 9.44 0.51 -3.84
N ARG A 173 9.73 -0.74 -3.47
CA ARG A 173 8.90 -1.56 -2.58
C ARG A 173 9.20 -1.31 -1.11
N VAL A 174 10.46 -1.08 -0.77
CA VAL A 174 10.94 -0.99 0.62
C VAL A 174 11.70 0.31 0.83
N LEU A 175 11.35 1.03 1.88
CA LEU A 175 12.01 2.28 2.27
C LEU A 175 12.53 2.10 3.69
N THR A 176 13.84 2.15 3.85
CA THR A 176 14.52 2.03 5.13
C THR A 176 15.33 3.29 5.38
N PHE A 177 14.95 4.04 6.42
CA PHE A 177 15.58 5.29 6.79
C PHE A 177 16.17 5.19 8.20
N SER A 178 17.36 5.75 8.41
CA SER A 178 18.10 5.59 9.66
C SER A 178 17.43 6.21 10.88
N ASP A 179 16.71 7.33 10.71
CA ASP A 179 15.95 8.01 11.77
C ASP A 179 14.79 7.15 12.30
N GLU A 180 14.17 6.35 11.43
CA GLU A 180 13.03 5.50 11.77
C GLU A 180 13.45 4.23 12.52
N LEU A 181 14.68 3.75 12.29
CA LEU A 181 15.25 2.60 12.99
C LEU A 181 16.18 3.00 14.15
N GLY A 182 16.59 4.27 14.23
CA GLY A 182 17.62 4.75 15.15
C GLY A 182 19.04 4.28 14.84
N THR A 183 19.26 3.61 13.70
CA THR A 183 20.55 3.07 13.27
C THR A 183 20.81 3.35 11.79
N GLY A 184 22.03 3.78 11.47
CA GLY A 184 22.47 4.14 10.13
C GLY A 184 23.52 3.18 9.57
N LYS A 185 23.66 3.17 8.24
CA LYS A 185 24.78 2.53 7.54
C LYS A 185 26.10 3.06 8.10
N PRO A 186 27.10 2.20 8.41
CA PRO A 186 27.28 0.82 7.98
C PRO A 186 26.72 -0.26 8.93
N SER A 187 25.88 0.08 9.91
CA SER A 187 25.29 -0.91 10.83
C SER A 187 24.56 -2.03 10.08
N PRO A 188 24.81 -3.33 10.36
CA PRO A 188 24.11 -4.42 9.69
C PRO A 188 22.59 -4.35 9.85
N ALA A 189 22.11 -3.83 10.98
CA ALA A 189 20.68 -3.77 11.32
C ALA A 189 19.84 -3.01 10.27
N ILE A 190 20.39 -1.95 9.65
CA ILE A 190 19.66 -1.21 8.62
C ILE A 190 19.51 -2.04 7.34
N PHE A 191 20.54 -2.82 6.97
CA PHE A 191 20.49 -3.70 5.80
C PHE A 191 19.62 -4.92 6.04
N GLU A 192 19.67 -5.51 7.24
CA GLU A 192 18.81 -6.62 7.65
C GLU A 192 17.32 -6.23 7.59
N ALA A 193 16.96 -5.04 8.07
CA ALA A 193 15.61 -4.50 7.94
C ALA A 193 15.19 -4.35 6.47
N THR A 194 16.08 -3.84 5.62
CA THR A 194 15.83 -3.75 4.16
C THR A 194 15.64 -5.14 3.53
N VAL A 195 16.51 -6.10 3.84
CA VAL A 195 16.43 -7.47 3.32
C VAL A 195 15.14 -8.16 3.74
N ALA A 196 14.73 -7.99 5.01
CA ALA A 196 13.47 -8.51 5.52
C ALA A 196 12.26 -7.96 4.76
N GLY A 197 12.25 -6.65 4.45
CA GLY A 197 11.21 -6.04 3.63
C GLY A 197 11.20 -6.52 2.17
N LEU A 198 12.37 -6.82 1.61
CA LEU A 198 12.51 -7.29 0.22
C LEU A 198 12.07 -8.76 0.07
N GLY A 199 12.25 -9.59 1.10
CA GLY A 199 11.84 -10.99 1.11
C GLY A 199 12.70 -11.90 0.22
N VAL A 200 13.97 -11.55 0.00
CA VAL A 200 14.95 -12.38 -0.74
C VAL A 200 16.21 -12.59 0.11
N PRO A 201 17.03 -13.63 -0.15
CA PRO A 201 18.28 -13.83 0.58
C PRO A 201 19.23 -12.63 0.43
N ALA A 202 19.93 -12.25 1.50
CA ALA A 202 20.87 -11.12 1.50
C ALA A 202 21.89 -11.19 0.36
N ALA A 203 22.46 -12.38 0.10
CA ALA A 203 23.44 -12.60 -0.97
C ALA A 203 22.90 -12.33 -2.39
N ALA A 204 21.58 -12.30 -2.58
CA ALA A 204 20.92 -11.97 -3.84
C ALA A 204 20.50 -10.50 -3.96
N VAL A 205 20.75 -9.68 -2.93
CA VAL A 205 20.51 -8.24 -2.95
C VAL A 205 21.80 -7.52 -3.35
N LEU A 206 21.72 -6.66 -4.35
CA LEU A 206 22.77 -5.70 -4.69
C LEU A 206 22.45 -4.35 -4.05
N HIS A 207 23.27 -3.88 -3.13
CA HIS A 207 23.23 -2.50 -2.66
C HIS A 207 24.11 -1.60 -3.53
N VAL A 208 23.59 -0.45 -3.93
CA VAL A 208 24.27 0.55 -4.75
C VAL A 208 24.31 1.86 -3.98
N GLY A 209 25.51 2.41 -3.80
CA GLY A 209 25.71 3.65 -3.06
C GLY A 209 27.04 4.32 -3.38
N ASP A 210 27.27 5.55 -2.90
CA ASP A 210 28.45 6.37 -3.21
C ASP A 210 29.53 6.31 -2.13
N ASN A 211 29.21 5.79 -0.94
CA ASN A 211 30.12 5.77 0.20
C ASN A 211 30.77 4.38 0.38
N PRO A 212 32.12 4.26 0.27
CA PRO A 212 32.82 2.98 0.43
C PRO A 212 32.65 2.31 1.80
N VAL A 213 32.45 3.10 2.86
CA VAL A 213 32.28 2.60 4.23
C VAL A 213 30.81 2.29 4.48
N ALA A 214 29.94 3.30 4.36
CA ALA A 214 28.52 3.17 4.68
C ALA A 214 27.83 2.16 3.76
N ASP A 215 28.03 2.27 2.44
CA ASP A 215 27.29 1.47 1.45
C ASP A 215 28.01 0.16 1.12
N VAL A 216 29.32 0.21 0.80
CA VAL A 216 30.02 -0.99 0.34
C VAL A 216 30.40 -1.89 1.50
N ARG A 217 31.17 -1.38 2.47
CA ARG A 217 31.57 -2.19 3.63
C ARG A 217 30.37 -2.54 4.50
N GLY A 218 29.42 -1.63 4.67
CA GLY A 218 28.17 -1.89 5.40
C GLY A 218 27.35 -3.03 4.77
N ALA A 219 27.03 -2.93 3.48
CA ALA A 219 26.23 -3.94 2.81
C ALA A 219 26.94 -5.30 2.73
N THR A 220 28.23 -5.32 2.39
CA THR A 220 29.01 -6.58 2.37
C THR A 220 29.14 -7.21 3.76
N GLY A 221 29.29 -6.41 4.81
CA GLY A 221 29.29 -6.86 6.20
C GLY A 221 27.96 -7.49 6.64
N ALA A 222 26.84 -7.07 6.05
CA ALA A 222 25.51 -7.66 6.24
C ALA A 222 25.19 -8.83 5.27
N GLY A 223 26.16 -9.25 4.45
CA GLY A 223 26.01 -10.38 3.52
C GLY A 223 25.35 -10.03 2.18
N LEU A 224 25.20 -8.75 1.85
CA LEU A 224 24.72 -8.28 0.55
C LEU A 224 25.88 -8.19 -0.46
N ARG A 225 25.53 -8.19 -1.74
CA ARG A 225 26.42 -7.68 -2.80
C ARG A 225 26.43 -6.16 -2.72
N ALA A 226 27.54 -5.52 -3.09
CA ALA A 226 27.64 -4.07 -3.13
C ALA A 226 28.30 -3.57 -4.41
N ALA A 227 27.87 -2.40 -4.88
CA ALA A 227 28.52 -1.67 -5.96
C ALA A 227 28.63 -0.18 -5.60
N LEU A 228 29.79 0.40 -5.92
CA LEU A 228 30.12 1.79 -5.63
C LEU A 228 29.83 2.63 -6.87
N VAL A 229 29.04 3.69 -6.74
CA VAL A 229 28.89 4.71 -7.78
C VAL A 229 29.81 5.89 -7.51
N GLY A 230 30.27 6.55 -8.57
CA GLY A 230 31.18 7.67 -8.45
C GLY A 230 31.64 8.20 -9.81
N PRO A 231 32.77 8.92 -9.87
CA PRO A 231 33.30 9.47 -11.11
C PRO A 231 33.63 8.40 -12.16
N ASP A 232 34.02 7.20 -11.73
CA ASP A 232 34.46 6.12 -12.61
C ASP A 232 33.30 5.24 -13.12
N GLU A 233 32.19 5.15 -12.38
CA GLU A 233 30.97 4.44 -12.78
C GLU A 233 29.75 5.23 -12.27
N THR A 234 29.01 5.86 -13.18
CA THR A 234 27.81 6.61 -12.84
C THR A 234 26.66 5.67 -12.51
N THR A 235 25.70 6.12 -11.68
CA THR A 235 24.55 5.30 -11.28
C THR A 235 23.77 4.76 -12.47
N ASP A 236 23.54 5.58 -13.50
CA ASP A 236 22.80 5.14 -14.69
C ASP A 236 23.57 4.06 -15.48
N ALA A 237 24.89 4.18 -15.62
CA ALA A 237 25.71 3.17 -16.29
C ALA A 237 25.68 1.84 -15.52
N LEU A 238 25.83 1.89 -14.20
CA LEU A 238 25.75 0.72 -13.32
C LEU A 238 24.38 0.07 -13.41
N LEU A 239 23.29 0.85 -13.31
CA LEU A 239 21.94 0.30 -13.35
C LEU A 239 21.59 -0.32 -14.71
N ARG A 240 22.09 0.23 -15.83
CA ARG A 240 21.95 -0.42 -17.15
C ARG A 240 22.68 -1.77 -17.18
N ARG A 241 23.89 -1.86 -16.63
CA ARG A 241 24.63 -3.13 -16.51
C ARG A 241 23.88 -4.15 -15.65
N VAL A 242 23.32 -3.72 -14.52
CA VAL A 242 22.50 -4.59 -13.65
C VAL A 242 21.23 -5.04 -14.37
N LEU A 243 20.58 -4.15 -15.12
CA LEU A 243 19.41 -4.48 -15.93
C LEU A 243 19.73 -5.56 -16.96
N ASP A 244 20.88 -5.45 -17.64
CA ASP A 244 21.36 -6.46 -18.59
C ASP A 244 21.73 -7.79 -17.92
N GLU A 245 22.34 -7.76 -16.72
CA GLU A 245 22.60 -8.95 -15.89
C GLU A 245 21.28 -9.67 -15.55
N VAL A 246 20.29 -8.92 -15.05
CA VAL A 246 18.97 -9.46 -14.67
C VAL A 246 18.21 -10.00 -15.89
N ARG A 247 18.31 -9.35 -17.04
CA ARG A 247 17.72 -9.83 -18.31
C ARG A 247 18.41 -11.10 -18.81
N SER A 248 19.73 -11.16 -18.74
CA SER A 248 20.53 -12.31 -19.21
C SER A 248 20.32 -13.55 -18.36
N ASP A 249 20.26 -13.40 -17.03
CA ASP A 249 19.97 -14.51 -16.10
C ASP A 249 18.58 -15.13 -16.35
N ARG A 250 17.62 -14.30 -16.76
CA ARG A 250 16.27 -14.74 -17.17
C ARG A 250 16.26 -15.44 -18.54
N SER A 251 17.27 -15.24 -19.39
CA SER A 251 17.38 -15.82 -20.74
C SER A 251 18.07 -17.19 -20.75
N THR A 252 18.93 -17.50 -19.79
CA THR A 252 19.76 -18.73 -19.75
C THR A 252 19.24 -19.81 -18.80
N THR A 253 18.21 -19.49 -18.02
CA THR A 253 17.60 -20.38 -17.02
C THR A 253 16.16 -20.68 -17.43
N PRO A 254 15.69 -21.95 -17.48
CA PRO A 254 14.25 -22.19 -17.60
C PRO A 254 13.57 -21.48 -16.43
N ALA A 255 12.61 -20.61 -16.77
CA ALA A 255 12.12 -19.57 -15.89
C ALA A 255 11.78 -20.09 -14.49
N SER A 256 12.47 -19.53 -13.50
CA SER A 256 12.05 -19.57 -12.11
C SER A 256 12.47 -18.29 -11.37
N PRO A 257 11.66 -17.74 -10.45
CA PRO A 257 10.23 -17.55 -10.63
C PRO A 257 9.83 -16.16 -10.04
N GLY A 258 9.69 -15.12 -10.87
CA GLY A 258 9.33 -13.76 -10.44
C GLY A 258 7.87 -13.61 -9.98
N VAL A 259 7.60 -12.62 -9.13
CA VAL A 259 6.25 -12.20 -8.72
C VAL A 259 5.48 -11.76 -9.98
N PRO A 260 4.21 -12.17 -10.18
CA PRO A 260 3.44 -11.80 -11.36
C PRO A 260 3.33 -10.27 -11.48
N LEU A 261 3.44 -9.74 -12.69
CA LEU A 261 3.24 -8.33 -12.99
C LEU A 261 1.82 -7.93 -12.57
N VAL A 262 1.69 -7.06 -11.56
CA VAL A 262 0.38 -6.60 -11.06
C VAL A 262 -0.04 -5.34 -11.80
N ARG A 263 -1.13 -5.41 -12.56
CA ARG A 263 -1.74 -4.25 -13.24
C ARG A 263 -2.94 -3.75 -12.44
N THR A 264 -3.00 -2.47 -12.11
CA THR A 264 -4.20 -1.88 -11.49
C THR A 264 -5.13 -1.24 -12.53
N VAL A 265 -6.41 -1.54 -12.39
CA VAL A 265 -7.54 -0.96 -13.13
C VAL A 265 -8.50 -0.33 -12.12
N ALA A 266 -8.98 0.88 -12.38
CA ALA A 266 -9.94 1.56 -11.53
C ALA A 266 -10.91 2.39 -12.39
N LEU A 267 -12.19 2.42 -12.01
CA LEU A 267 -13.17 3.30 -12.68
C LEU A 267 -12.89 4.78 -12.38
N THR A 268 -12.47 5.06 -11.14
CA THR A 268 -12.24 6.42 -10.67
C THR A 268 -10.98 6.49 -9.83
N ARG A 269 -10.15 7.53 -10.07
CA ARG A 269 -9.16 7.98 -9.08
C ARG A 269 -9.83 8.99 -8.18
N LEU A 270 -10.02 8.67 -6.91
CA LEU A 270 -10.82 9.46 -5.99
C LEU A 270 -9.96 10.50 -5.27
N GLY A 271 -10.18 11.77 -5.56
CA GLY A 271 -9.56 12.92 -4.91
C GLY A 271 -10.59 13.87 -4.30
N GLY A 272 -10.15 15.09 -4.00
CA GLY A 272 -10.99 16.11 -3.37
C GLY A 272 -10.91 16.07 -1.84
N THR A 273 -12.03 16.41 -1.18
CA THR A 273 -12.17 16.39 0.28
C THR A 273 -13.23 15.37 0.67
N ARG A 274 -13.29 14.97 1.95
CA ARG A 274 -14.33 14.05 2.44
C ARG A 274 -15.77 14.50 2.11
N ASP A 275 -16.00 15.82 2.02
CA ASP A 275 -17.31 16.43 1.78
C ASP A 275 -17.57 16.72 0.29
N ASP A 276 -16.55 16.62 -0.57
CA ASP A 276 -16.63 16.85 -2.02
C ASP A 276 -15.70 15.88 -2.77
N LEU A 277 -16.14 14.64 -2.86
CA LEU A 277 -15.42 13.53 -3.49
C LEU A 277 -15.55 13.59 -5.02
N ARG A 278 -14.41 13.60 -5.71
CA ARG A 278 -14.34 13.79 -7.17
C ARG A 278 -13.36 12.84 -7.83
N ASP A 279 -13.59 12.59 -9.11
CA ASP A 279 -12.59 11.98 -9.97
C ASP A 279 -11.41 12.94 -10.18
N ALA A 280 -10.20 12.54 -9.79
CA ALA A 280 -8.99 13.34 -9.86
C ALA A 280 -8.53 13.61 -11.30
N ALA A 281 -8.90 12.77 -12.26
CA ALA A 281 -8.56 12.94 -13.66
C ALA A 281 -9.55 13.85 -14.39
N THR A 282 -10.84 13.77 -14.08
CA THR A 282 -11.89 14.49 -14.82
C THR A 282 -12.54 15.64 -14.05
N GLY A 283 -12.39 15.70 -12.73
CA GLY A 283 -13.06 16.65 -11.84
C GLY A 283 -14.55 16.35 -11.61
N ALA A 284 -15.09 15.30 -12.23
CA ALA A 284 -16.49 14.92 -12.10
C ALA A 284 -16.84 14.47 -10.66
N PRO A 285 -18.03 14.79 -10.13
CA PRO A 285 -18.47 14.29 -8.84
C PRO A 285 -18.51 12.76 -8.82
N PHE A 286 -18.01 12.14 -7.75
CA PHE A 286 -18.12 10.71 -7.56
C PHE A 286 -19.53 10.33 -7.08
N ASP A 287 -20.12 9.28 -7.66
CA ASP A 287 -21.46 8.81 -7.28
C ASP A 287 -21.42 7.99 -5.99
N VAL A 288 -21.28 8.71 -4.88
CA VAL A 288 -21.29 8.17 -3.51
C VAL A 288 -22.59 7.43 -3.19
N ARG A 289 -23.71 7.77 -3.85
CA ARG A 289 -25.01 7.13 -3.57
C ARG A 289 -25.04 5.71 -4.10
N THR A 290 -24.68 5.53 -5.37
CA THR A 290 -24.61 4.19 -5.98
C THR A 290 -23.57 3.34 -5.28
N TYR A 291 -22.39 3.89 -4.98
CA TYR A 291 -21.37 3.18 -4.20
C TYR A 291 -21.91 2.70 -2.85
N SER A 292 -22.51 3.60 -2.06
CA SER A 292 -23.06 3.28 -0.74
C SER A 292 -24.08 2.15 -0.86
N ARG A 293 -25.07 2.24 -1.76
CA ARG A 293 -26.09 1.19 -1.93
C ARG A 293 -25.50 -0.16 -2.32
N MET A 294 -24.53 -0.20 -3.26
CA MET A 294 -23.82 -1.43 -3.66
C MET A 294 -23.17 -2.11 -2.45
N LYS A 295 -22.49 -1.32 -1.60
CA LYS A 295 -21.76 -1.85 -0.44
C LYS A 295 -22.69 -2.50 0.59
N HIS A 296 -23.98 -2.16 0.56
CA HIS A 296 -25.03 -2.70 1.46
C HIS A 296 -25.94 -3.73 0.78
N GLY A 297 -25.62 -4.19 -0.44
CA GLY A 297 -26.30 -5.33 -1.07
C GLY A 297 -27.39 -4.98 -2.08
N ASP A 298 -27.49 -3.72 -2.52
CA ASP A 298 -28.39 -3.33 -3.62
C ASP A 298 -27.87 -3.85 -4.97
N LEU A 299 -28.62 -4.77 -5.59
CA LEU A 299 -28.20 -5.47 -6.80
C LEU A 299 -28.16 -4.59 -8.05
N ASP A 300 -28.96 -3.51 -8.12
CA ASP A 300 -28.91 -2.59 -9.25
C ASP A 300 -27.65 -1.76 -9.20
N ALA A 301 -27.33 -1.23 -8.02
CA ALA A 301 -26.10 -0.50 -7.79
C ALA A 301 -24.87 -1.39 -8.02
N THR A 302 -24.90 -2.64 -7.53
CA THR A 302 -23.85 -3.64 -7.80
C THR A 302 -23.71 -3.91 -9.29
N THR A 303 -24.81 -4.13 -10.01
CA THR A 303 -24.79 -4.44 -11.44
C THR A 303 -24.29 -3.26 -12.26
N ALA A 304 -24.70 -2.03 -11.92
CA ALA A 304 -24.24 -0.81 -12.59
C ALA A 304 -22.72 -0.64 -12.46
N LEU A 305 -22.20 -0.74 -11.23
CA LEU A 305 -20.76 -0.61 -10.96
C LEU A 305 -19.94 -1.79 -11.50
N GLY A 306 -20.44 -3.02 -11.34
CA GLY A 306 -19.77 -4.22 -11.83
C GLY A 306 -19.67 -4.23 -13.35
N ARG A 307 -20.74 -3.86 -14.06
CA ARG A 307 -20.69 -3.74 -15.54
C ARG A 307 -19.78 -2.62 -16.01
N ALA A 308 -19.71 -1.50 -15.28
CA ALA A 308 -18.73 -0.47 -15.56
C ALA A 308 -17.31 -1.01 -15.39
N LEU A 309 -17.04 -1.70 -14.28
CA LEU A 309 -15.73 -2.28 -13.98
C LEU A 309 -15.31 -3.32 -15.02
N GLY A 310 -16.23 -4.21 -15.43
CA GLY A 310 -15.99 -5.18 -16.50
C GLY A 310 -15.62 -4.52 -17.84
N ARG A 311 -16.28 -3.42 -18.20
CA ARG A 311 -15.93 -2.66 -19.42
C ARG A 311 -14.55 -2.02 -19.32
N GLU A 312 -14.22 -1.42 -18.18
CA GLU A 312 -12.90 -0.81 -17.97
C GLU A 312 -11.79 -1.87 -17.94
N LEU A 313 -12.05 -3.04 -17.35
CA LEU A 313 -11.16 -4.20 -17.40
C LEU A 313 -10.86 -4.62 -18.84
N LEU A 314 -11.88 -4.76 -19.68
CA LEU A 314 -11.69 -5.11 -21.10
C LEU A 314 -10.95 -4.01 -21.87
N ALA A 315 -11.20 -2.74 -21.56
CA ALA A 315 -10.52 -1.62 -22.20
C ALA A 315 -9.02 -1.55 -21.85
N ARG A 316 -8.67 -1.83 -20.59
CA ARG A 316 -7.29 -1.77 -20.07
C ARG A 316 -6.51 -3.06 -20.23
N VAL A 317 -7.22 -4.19 -20.30
CA VAL A 317 -6.68 -5.55 -20.39
C VAL A 317 -7.47 -6.34 -21.45
N PRO A 318 -7.32 -6.01 -22.75
CA PRO A 318 -8.06 -6.69 -23.82
C PRO A 318 -7.84 -8.21 -23.86
N ALA A 319 -6.69 -8.68 -23.36
CA ALA A 319 -6.35 -10.10 -23.24
C ALA A 319 -7.37 -10.90 -22.40
N LEU A 320 -8.12 -10.26 -21.49
CA LEU A 320 -9.19 -10.93 -20.76
C LEU A 320 -10.30 -11.48 -21.69
N ALA A 321 -10.54 -10.83 -22.83
CA ALA A 321 -11.51 -11.28 -23.83
C ALA A 321 -10.92 -12.21 -24.89
N THR A 322 -9.65 -12.04 -25.24
CA THR A 322 -9.07 -12.67 -26.45
C THR A 322 -8.13 -13.83 -26.18
N ASP A 323 -7.57 -13.94 -24.97
CA ASP A 323 -6.58 -14.96 -24.67
C ASP A 323 -7.23 -16.19 -24.03
N PRO A 324 -6.86 -17.42 -24.48
CA PRO A 324 -7.46 -18.66 -24.00
C PRO A 324 -7.15 -19.01 -22.55
N ALA A 325 -6.19 -18.36 -21.89
CA ALA A 325 -5.90 -18.68 -20.49
C ALA A 325 -7.14 -18.46 -19.60
N PRO A 326 -7.37 -19.32 -18.58
CA PRO A 326 -8.53 -19.20 -17.70
C PRO A 326 -8.57 -17.85 -16.99
N VAL A 327 -9.73 -17.21 -16.94
CA VAL A 327 -9.95 -16.01 -16.13
C VAL A 327 -10.50 -16.42 -14.77
N VAL A 328 -9.82 -16.03 -13.69
CA VAL A 328 -10.18 -16.42 -12.32
C VAL A 328 -10.24 -15.21 -11.41
N LEU A 329 -11.34 -15.07 -10.67
CA LEU A 329 -11.57 -13.97 -9.74
C LEU A 329 -11.61 -14.52 -8.30
N PRO A 330 -10.47 -14.57 -7.58
CA PRO A 330 -10.45 -15.06 -6.21
C PRO A 330 -11.01 -14.01 -5.24
N VAL A 331 -11.93 -14.43 -4.37
CA VAL A 331 -12.56 -13.56 -3.37
C VAL A 331 -12.56 -14.23 -2.00
N ALA A 332 -12.06 -13.53 -0.97
CA ALA A 332 -11.91 -14.06 0.37
C ALA A 332 -13.14 -13.87 1.26
N TYR A 333 -13.71 -14.96 1.78
CA TYR A 333 -14.81 -14.91 2.74
C TYR A 333 -15.00 -16.21 3.55
N LEU A 334 -15.62 -16.07 4.73
CA LEU A 334 -15.85 -17.17 5.69
C LEU A 334 -17.18 -17.90 5.48
N ALA A 335 -18.27 -17.17 5.32
CA ALA A 335 -19.59 -17.79 5.15
C ALA A 335 -20.48 -16.87 4.31
N VAL A 336 -20.80 -15.70 4.85
CA VAL A 336 -21.58 -14.70 4.13
C VAL A 336 -20.67 -13.92 3.17
N PRO A 337 -21.06 -13.74 1.90
CA PRO A 337 -20.25 -13.02 0.93
C PRO A 337 -20.01 -11.54 1.26
N PRO A 338 -18.88 -10.96 0.87
CA PRO A 338 -18.66 -9.52 0.85
C PRO A 338 -19.26 -8.89 -0.42
N ALA A 339 -19.48 -7.57 -0.40
CA ALA A 339 -19.98 -6.85 -1.57
C ALA A 339 -19.07 -6.99 -2.81
N CYS A 340 -17.75 -7.10 -2.62
CA CYS A 340 -16.81 -7.31 -3.72
C CYS A 340 -17.00 -8.65 -4.45
N LEU A 341 -17.58 -9.68 -3.81
CA LEU A 341 -17.95 -10.91 -4.50
C LEU A 341 -19.07 -10.66 -5.54
N LEU A 342 -20.10 -9.90 -5.14
CA LEU A 342 -21.20 -9.55 -6.03
C LEU A 342 -20.71 -8.64 -7.18
N LEU A 343 -19.79 -7.72 -6.87
CA LEU A 343 -19.13 -6.87 -7.86
C LEU A 343 -18.30 -7.69 -8.85
N ALA A 344 -17.53 -8.66 -8.35
CA ALA A 344 -16.70 -9.57 -9.15
C ALA A 344 -17.55 -10.35 -10.16
N ARG A 345 -18.70 -10.90 -9.73
CA ARG A 345 -19.64 -11.59 -10.61
C ARG A 345 -20.18 -10.67 -11.71
N ALA A 346 -20.67 -9.50 -11.34
CA ALA A 346 -21.22 -8.55 -12.32
C ALA A 346 -20.16 -8.04 -13.32
N ALA A 347 -18.89 -7.93 -12.92
CA ALA A 347 -17.79 -7.62 -13.81
C ALA A 347 -17.43 -8.81 -14.72
N LEU A 348 -17.41 -10.03 -14.17
CA LEU A 348 -17.15 -11.26 -14.91
C LEU A 348 -18.19 -11.50 -15.99
N ASP A 349 -19.49 -11.24 -15.75
CA ASP A 349 -20.54 -11.36 -16.77
C ASP A 349 -20.23 -10.55 -18.05
N VAL A 350 -19.63 -9.36 -17.90
CA VAL A 350 -19.21 -8.53 -19.04
C VAL A 350 -17.99 -9.12 -19.75
N VAL A 351 -17.01 -9.59 -18.97
CA VAL A 351 -15.81 -10.24 -19.52
C VAL A 351 -16.19 -11.51 -20.27
N ASP A 352 -17.05 -12.34 -19.70
CA ASP A 352 -17.51 -13.60 -20.29
C ASP A 352 -18.33 -13.37 -21.56
N GLY A 353 -19.15 -12.32 -21.60
CA GLY A 353 -19.82 -11.91 -22.85
C GLY A 353 -18.83 -11.59 -23.96
N ALA A 354 -17.71 -10.93 -23.64
CA ALA A 354 -16.65 -10.64 -24.62
C ALA A 354 -15.85 -11.90 -24.99
N ARG A 355 -15.54 -12.78 -24.03
CA ARG A 355 -14.87 -14.07 -24.27
C ARG A 355 -15.69 -14.99 -25.17
N ALA A 356 -16.99 -15.06 -24.94
CA ALA A 356 -17.92 -15.85 -25.76
C ALA A 356 -17.93 -15.37 -27.23
N ALA A 357 -17.79 -14.06 -27.47
CA ALA A 357 -17.66 -13.51 -28.82
C ALA A 357 -16.37 -13.97 -29.54
N HIS A 358 -15.36 -14.42 -28.79
CA HIS A 358 -14.12 -15.02 -29.28
C HIS A 358 -14.12 -16.56 -29.22
N GLY A 359 -15.25 -17.20 -28.84
CA GLY A 359 -15.35 -18.65 -28.71
C GLY A 359 -14.56 -19.24 -27.54
N LEU A 360 -14.29 -18.43 -26.51
CA LEU A 360 -13.53 -18.84 -25.32
C LEU A 360 -14.45 -19.17 -24.14
N GLU A 361 -14.01 -20.10 -23.30
CA GLU A 361 -14.71 -20.51 -22.07
C GLU A 361 -14.88 -19.34 -21.09
N PRO A 362 -16.00 -19.30 -20.33
CA PRO A 362 -16.22 -18.29 -19.30
C PRO A 362 -15.19 -18.43 -18.16
N GLY A 363 -14.93 -17.31 -17.49
CA GLY A 363 -14.14 -17.32 -16.27
C GLY A 363 -14.93 -17.84 -15.06
N ARG A 364 -14.30 -17.78 -13.89
CA ARG A 364 -14.94 -18.22 -12.64
C ARG A 364 -14.53 -17.36 -11.45
N VAL A 365 -15.46 -17.20 -10.51
CA VAL A 365 -15.17 -16.64 -9.18
C VAL A 365 -14.81 -17.79 -8.25
N VAL A 366 -13.67 -17.68 -7.57
CA VAL A 366 -13.15 -18.75 -6.70
C VAL A 366 -13.08 -18.25 -5.27
N ARG A 367 -13.38 -19.12 -4.33
CA ARG A 367 -13.37 -18.75 -2.93
C ARG A 367 -11.96 -18.89 -2.36
N VAL A 368 -11.51 -17.84 -1.68
CA VAL A 368 -10.37 -17.93 -0.77
C VAL A 368 -10.91 -18.12 0.64
N ALA A 369 -10.71 -19.30 1.22
CA ALA A 369 -11.18 -19.63 2.55
C ALA A 369 -10.52 -18.69 3.58
N LYS A 370 -11.35 -18.03 4.37
CA LYS A 370 -10.96 -17.08 5.41
C LYS A 370 -11.26 -17.68 6.80
N GLY A 371 -10.29 -17.69 7.71
CA GLY A 371 -10.39 -18.35 9.01
C GLY A 371 -11.28 -17.66 10.05
N SER A 372 -11.55 -16.36 9.89
CA SER A 372 -12.46 -15.61 10.76
C SER A 372 -12.98 -14.34 10.08
N VAL A 373 -14.07 -13.78 10.59
CA VAL A 373 -14.48 -12.41 10.25
C VAL A 373 -13.71 -11.41 11.10
N THR A 374 -13.40 -10.24 10.53
CA THR A 374 -12.81 -9.14 11.29
C THR A 374 -13.82 -8.65 12.33
N ARG A 375 -13.36 -8.39 13.54
CA ARG A 375 -14.11 -7.85 14.68
C ARG A 375 -14.07 -6.33 14.71
N THR A 376 -13.00 -5.74 14.19
CA THR A 376 -12.78 -4.30 14.24
C THR A 376 -13.65 -3.57 13.21
N ASP A 377 -14.29 -2.49 13.63
CA ASP A 377 -14.87 -1.51 12.72
C ASP A 377 -13.72 -0.77 12.01
N TYR A 378 -13.60 -0.99 10.69
CA TYR A 378 -12.49 -0.49 9.88
C TYR A 378 -12.35 1.04 9.96
N ALA A 379 -13.42 1.76 10.30
CA ALA A 379 -13.45 3.22 10.39
C ALA A 379 -12.74 3.78 11.65
N GLY A 380 -12.62 3.00 12.74
CA GLY A 380 -12.12 3.49 14.04
C GLY A 380 -10.70 3.03 14.40
N ALA A 381 -10.11 2.10 13.65
CA ALA A 381 -8.86 1.46 14.03
C ALA A 381 -7.62 1.97 13.28
N SER A 382 -6.49 2.03 13.99
CA SER A 382 -5.20 2.38 13.41
C SER A 382 -4.83 1.42 12.28
N ALA A 383 -4.04 1.89 11.31
CA ALA A 383 -3.56 1.04 10.22
C ALA A 383 -2.81 -0.18 10.76
N GLU A 384 -2.02 -0.02 11.83
CA GLU A 384 -1.27 -1.09 12.48
C GLU A 384 -2.19 -2.15 13.12
N ALA A 385 -3.23 -1.74 13.85
CA ALA A 385 -4.22 -2.67 14.41
C ALA A 385 -4.95 -3.44 13.30
N ARG A 386 -5.26 -2.78 12.18
CA ARG A 386 -5.85 -3.43 11.00
C ARG A 386 -4.90 -4.47 10.37
N ARG A 387 -3.59 -4.18 10.29
CA ARG A 387 -2.59 -5.16 9.81
C ARG A 387 -2.45 -6.35 10.75
N ALA A 388 -2.35 -6.09 12.06
CA ALA A 388 -2.20 -7.13 13.07
C ALA A 388 -3.40 -8.09 13.09
N GLU A 389 -4.62 -7.55 12.99
CA GLU A 389 -5.82 -8.36 12.88
C GLU A 389 -5.83 -9.18 11.59
N LEU A 390 -5.60 -8.56 10.42
CA LEU A 390 -5.59 -9.30 9.14
C LEU A 390 -4.49 -10.38 9.08
N ALA A 391 -3.31 -10.11 9.65
CA ALA A 391 -2.22 -11.09 9.76
C ALA A 391 -2.58 -12.28 10.67
N SER A 392 -3.48 -12.08 11.64
CA SER A 392 -3.99 -13.16 12.50
C SER A 392 -5.03 -14.05 11.82
N ILE A 393 -5.57 -13.63 10.66
CA ILE A 393 -6.58 -14.38 9.92
C ILE A 393 -5.88 -15.33 8.94
N GLY A 394 -6.14 -16.63 9.08
CA GLY A 394 -5.69 -17.61 8.09
C GLY A 394 -6.44 -17.46 6.77
N PHE A 395 -5.71 -17.38 5.67
CA PHE A 395 -6.24 -17.44 4.31
C PHE A 395 -5.70 -18.68 3.61
N ARG A 396 -6.60 -19.42 2.95
CA ARG A 396 -6.27 -20.62 2.18
C ARG A 396 -6.93 -20.56 0.83
N LEU A 397 -6.17 -20.88 -0.21
CA LEU A 397 -6.69 -21.06 -1.56
C LEU A 397 -7.01 -22.54 -1.74
N ASP A 398 -8.24 -22.86 -2.14
CA ASP A 398 -8.71 -24.24 -2.24
C ASP A 398 -8.41 -24.87 -3.62
N GLU A 399 -7.85 -24.10 -4.56
CA GLU A 399 -7.51 -24.54 -5.92
C GLU A 399 -6.21 -23.92 -6.47
N ASP A 400 -5.57 -24.61 -7.40
CA ASP A 400 -4.36 -24.17 -8.11
C ASP A 400 -4.74 -23.18 -9.23
N LEU A 401 -4.13 -21.99 -9.23
CA LEU A 401 -4.36 -20.91 -10.19
C LEU A 401 -3.25 -20.78 -11.25
N GLY A 402 -2.46 -21.83 -11.43
CA GLY A 402 -1.36 -21.89 -12.39
C GLY A 402 -1.81 -21.56 -13.82
N GLY A 403 -1.12 -20.60 -14.43
CA GLY A 403 -1.40 -20.16 -15.81
C GLY A 403 -2.71 -19.38 -15.98
N ALA A 404 -3.51 -19.17 -14.93
CA ALA A 404 -4.71 -18.36 -15.00
C ALA A 404 -4.39 -16.86 -15.03
N ARG A 405 -5.27 -16.07 -15.64
CA ARG A 405 -5.32 -14.63 -15.42
C ARG A 405 -6.19 -14.34 -14.22
N VAL A 406 -5.54 -13.86 -13.17
CA VAL A 406 -6.21 -13.58 -11.90
C VAL A 406 -6.66 -12.13 -11.89
N VAL A 407 -7.94 -11.91 -11.60
CA VAL A 407 -8.51 -10.55 -11.45
C VAL A 407 -8.99 -10.39 -10.00
N LEU A 408 -8.27 -9.60 -9.22
CA LEU A 408 -8.62 -9.24 -7.85
C LEU A 408 -9.57 -8.05 -7.87
N VAL A 409 -10.85 -8.31 -7.62
CA VAL A 409 -11.88 -7.26 -7.55
C VAL A 409 -12.10 -6.85 -6.11
N ASP A 410 -11.95 -5.56 -5.83
CA ASP A 410 -12.38 -4.94 -4.57
C ASP A 410 -13.14 -3.64 -4.86
N ASP A 411 -13.76 -3.04 -3.86
CA ASP A 411 -14.61 -1.87 -4.08
C ASP A 411 -13.82 -0.54 -4.06
N VAL A 412 -13.20 -0.19 -2.94
CA VAL A 412 -12.41 1.05 -2.81
C VAL A 412 -11.06 0.78 -2.17
N ARG A 413 -9.99 1.18 -2.87
CA ARG A 413 -8.64 1.13 -2.31
C ARG A 413 -8.35 2.40 -1.53
N VAL A 414 -8.44 2.32 -0.20
CA VAL A 414 -7.96 3.38 0.71
C VAL A 414 -6.51 3.13 1.09
N THR A 415 -6.20 1.97 1.71
CA THR A 415 -4.85 1.65 2.21
C THR A 415 -4.18 0.47 1.50
N GLY A 416 -4.89 -0.26 0.64
CA GLY A 416 -4.37 -1.43 -0.09
C GLY A 416 -4.12 -2.68 0.76
N LEU A 417 -4.45 -2.67 2.05
CA LEU A 417 -4.12 -3.78 2.95
C LEU A 417 -4.82 -5.11 2.59
N ALA A 418 -6.07 -5.03 2.13
CA ALA A 418 -6.83 -6.21 1.67
C ALA A 418 -6.23 -6.80 0.38
N GLU A 419 -5.84 -5.95 -0.57
CA GLU A 419 -5.13 -6.32 -1.80
C GLU A 419 -3.83 -7.05 -1.47
N GLN A 420 -2.99 -6.45 -0.62
CA GLN A 420 -1.71 -7.03 -0.24
C GLN A 420 -1.88 -8.43 0.37
N THR A 421 -2.90 -8.62 1.20
CA THR A 421 -3.19 -9.93 1.82
C THR A 421 -3.51 -11.00 0.77
N LEU A 422 -4.30 -10.67 -0.26
CA LEU A 422 -4.60 -11.60 -1.35
C LEU A 422 -3.39 -11.85 -2.25
N LEU A 423 -2.60 -10.82 -2.54
CA LEU A 423 -1.33 -10.96 -3.28
C LEU A 423 -0.35 -11.86 -2.53
N ASP A 424 -0.24 -11.72 -1.21
CA ASP A 424 0.59 -12.57 -0.37
C ASP A 424 0.12 -14.02 -0.39
N VAL A 425 -1.21 -14.27 -0.43
CA VAL A 425 -1.76 -15.62 -0.58
C VAL A 425 -1.42 -16.23 -1.94
N LEU A 426 -1.53 -15.46 -3.01
CA LEU A 426 -1.16 -15.89 -4.37
C LEU A 426 0.35 -16.11 -4.53
N ALA A 427 1.16 -15.44 -3.70
CA ALA A 427 2.61 -15.58 -3.70
C ALA A 427 3.11 -16.80 -2.90
N ARG A 428 2.25 -17.48 -2.12
CA ARG A 428 2.61 -18.67 -1.34
C ARG A 428 2.82 -19.89 -2.24
N ASP A 429 3.77 -20.74 -1.84
CA ASP A 429 3.99 -22.04 -2.48
C ASP A 429 2.71 -22.91 -2.41
N GLY A 430 2.28 -23.45 -3.56
CA GLY A 430 1.10 -24.30 -3.69
C GLY A 430 -0.17 -23.61 -4.24
N ALA A 431 -0.17 -22.29 -4.44
CA ALA A 431 -1.31 -21.57 -5.03
C ALA A 431 -1.40 -21.66 -6.57
N GLY A 432 -0.37 -22.20 -7.24
CA GLY A 432 -0.22 -22.08 -8.69
C GLY A 432 0.21 -20.67 -9.10
N ARG A 433 1.12 -20.54 -10.07
CA ARG A 433 1.57 -19.22 -10.52
C ARG A 433 0.66 -18.67 -11.62
N PRO A 434 -0.13 -17.61 -11.36
CA PRO A 434 -0.96 -17.02 -12.39
C PRO A 434 -0.10 -16.40 -13.50
N ALA A 435 -0.62 -16.42 -14.73
CA ALA A 435 0.02 -15.81 -15.89
C ALA A 435 0.07 -14.28 -15.79
N GLU A 436 -0.96 -13.69 -15.19
CA GLU A 436 -1.09 -12.24 -14.96
C GLU A 436 -1.97 -12.01 -13.73
N VAL A 437 -1.70 -10.95 -12.96
CA VAL A 437 -2.57 -10.51 -11.88
C VAL A 437 -3.03 -9.08 -12.17
N VAL A 438 -4.34 -8.88 -12.19
CA VAL A 438 -4.97 -7.57 -12.38
C VAL A 438 -5.73 -7.22 -11.11
N THR A 439 -5.47 -6.05 -10.52
CA THR A 439 -6.29 -5.52 -9.41
C THR A 439 -7.29 -4.52 -9.95
N ALA A 440 -8.54 -4.61 -9.52
CA ALA A 440 -9.67 -3.91 -10.13
C ALA A 440 -10.55 -3.27 -9.05
N TYR A 441 -10.81 -1.95 -9.17
CA TYR A 441 -11.50 -1.16 -8.16
C TYR A 441 -12.62 -0.30 -8.74
N VAL A 442 -13.69 -0.08 -7.97
CA VAL A 442 -14.63 1.02 -8.26
C VAL A 442 -13.92 2.35 -8.08
N ALA A 443 -13.16 2.53 -7.00
CA ALA A 443 -12.33 3.71 -6.85
C ALA A 443 -11.01 3.45 -6.14
N VAL A 444 -9.99 4.25 -6.46
CA VAL A 444 -8.71 4.26 -5.76
C VAL A 444 -8.49 5.65 -5.18
N CYS A 445 -8.37 5.77 -3.86
CA CYS A 445 -8.12 7.05 -3.21
C CYS A 445 -6.72 7.58 -3.53
N GLU A 446 -6.63 8.86 -3.87
CA GLU A 446 -5.37 9.59 -3.93
C GLU A 446 -4.74 9.66 -2.52
N PRO A 447 -3.40 9.69 -2.39
CA PRO A 447 -2.71 9.59 -1.10
C PRO A 447 -3.20 10.58 -0.03
N GLY A 448 -3.51 11.82 -0.43
CA GLY A 448 -4.03 12.84 0.49
C GLY A 448 -5.41 12.51 1.07
N LEU A 449 -6.29 11.91 0.26
CA LEU A 449 -7.62 11.47 0.69
C LEU A 449 -7.54 10.16 1.47
N ALA A 450 -6.66 9.24 1.07
CA ALA A 450 -6.42 7.97 1.75
C ALA A 450 -5.91 8.13 3.20
N ALA A 451 -5.31 9.27 3.52
CA ALA A 451 -4.83 9.60 4.86
C ALA A 451 -5.97 9.94 5.85
N ASP A 452 -7.15 10.31 5.37
CA ASP A 452 -8.31 10.59 6.22
C ASP A 452 -9.09 9.28 6.51
N PRO A 453 -9.05 8.76 7.75
CA PRO A 453 -9.72 7.51 8.09
C PRO A 453 -11.25 7.58 8.00
N SER A 454 -11.84 8.78 7.97
CA SER A 454 -13.28 8.97 7.90
C SER A 454 -13.87 8.83 6.49
N VAL A 455 -13.03 8.88 5.44
CA VAL A 455 -13.48 8.82 4.03
C VAL A 455 -14.24 7.53 3.74
N GLU A 456 -13.76 6.40 4.25
CA GLU A 456 -14.46 5.12 4.06
C GLU A 456 -15.85 5.16 4.72
N ALA A 457 -15.98 5.75 5.90
CA ALA A 457 -17.26 5.88 6.59
C ALA A 457 -18.23 6.78 5.80
N VAL A 458 -17.77 7.92 5.28
CA VAL A 458 -18.57 8.80 4.44
C VAL A 458 -19.09 8.06 3.21
N LEU A 459 -18.21 7.38 2.49
CA LEU A 459 -18.55 6.57 1.32
C LEU A 459 -19.59 5.50 1.65
N ASN A 460 -19.38 4.76 2.74
CA ASN A 460 -20.26 3.66 3.15
C ASN A 460 -21.66 4.12 3.53
N HIS A 461 -21.81 5.31 4.13
CA HIS A 461 -23.05 5.79 4.73
C HIS A 461 -23.73 6.93 3.95
N ALA A 462 -23.22 7.30 2.77
CA ALA A 462 -23.77 8.41 1.98
C ALA A 462 -25.27 8.25 1.65
N ALA A 463 -25.70 7.03 1.28
CA ALA A 463 -27.10 6.74 0.93
C ALA A 463 -27.77 5.72 1.85
N ALA A 464 -27.07 4.66 2.27
CA ALA A 464 -27.61 3.63 3.16
C ALA A 464 -27.26 3.94 4.62
N ARG A 465 -27.98 4.90 5.21
CA ARG A 465 -27.76 5.42 6.57
C ARG A 465 -28.36 4.49 7.62
N SER A 466 -29.49 3.88 7.30
CA SER A 466 -30.17 2.85 8.09
C SER A 466 -30.20 1.52 7.32
N VAL A 467 -30.47 0.42 8.02
CA VAL A 467 -30.82 -0.86 7.38
C VAL A 467 -32.19 -0.81 6.69
N ALA A 468 -33.11 0.05 7.17
CA ALA A 468 -34.41 0.27 6.55
C ALA A 468 -34.31 0.85 5.13
N ASP A 469 -33.24 1.60 4.81
CA ASP A 469 -33.02 2.20 3.48
C ASP A 469 -32.91 1.15 2.34
N LEU A 470 -32.72 -0.12 2.69
CA LEU A 470 -32.63 -1.25 1.76
C LEU A 470 -33.94 -2.04 1.65
N ALA A 471 -34.97 -1.74 2.44
CA ALA A 471 -36.24 -2.46 2.43
C ALA A 471 -36.90 -2.48 1.04
N ASP A 472 -36.83 -1.36 0.30
CA ASP A 472 -37.37 -1.29 -1.06
C ASP A 472 -36.62 -2.17 -2.07
N ALA A 473 -35.30 -2.32 -1.90
CA ALA A 473 -34.51 -3.23 -2.72
C ALA A 473 -34.89 -4.68 -2.42
N VAL A 474 -35.14 -5.02 -1.15
CA VAL A 474 -35.62 -6.35 -0.73
C VAL A 474 -36.99 -6.64 -1.31
N ARG A 475 -37.98 -5.75 -1.14
CA ARG A 475 -39.34 -5.93 -1.68
C ARG A 475 -39.36 -6.11 -3.19
N ALA A 476 -38.44 -5.46 -3.89
CA ALA A 476 -38.28 -5.57 -5.33
C ALA A 476 -37.49 -6.81 -5.78
N GLY A 477 -37.02 -7.67 -4.86
CA GLY A 477 -36.18 -8.83 -5.15
C GLY A 477 -34.76 -8.47 -5.64
N ARG A 478 -34.34 -7.21 -5.48
CA ARG A 478 -33.07 -6.63 -5.95
C ARG A 478 -32.06 -6.45 -4.82
N PHE A 479 -32.06 -7.37 -3.85
CA PHE A 479 -31.15 -7.35 -2.71
C PHE A 479 -30.36 -8.67 -2.61
N ALA A 480 -29.11 -8.59 -2.18
CA ALA A 480 -28.30 -9.75 -1.80
C ALA A 480 -27.63 -9.52 -0.44
N LEU A 481 -27.61 -10.55 0.40
CA LEU A 481 -27.01 -10.46 1.72
C LEU A 481 -25.49 -10.30 1.61
N THR A 482 -24.95 -9.33 2.35
CA THR A 482 -23.50 -9.19 2.55
C THR A 482 -23.14 -9.30 4.02
N ILE A 483 -21.91 -9.74 4.33
CA ILE A 483 -21.44 -9.83 5.72
C ILE A 483 -21.46 -8.48 6.45
N ARG A 484 -21.25 -7.37 5.71
CA ARG A 484 -21.35 -6.02 6.26
C ARG A 484 -22.79 -5.68 6.59
N PHE A 485 -23.73 -5.94 5.69
CA PHE A 485 -25.14 -5.69 5.93
C PHE A 485 -25.67 -6.55 7.08
N LEU A 486 -25.30 -7.83 7.15
CA LEU A 486 -25.70 -8.72 8.25
C LEU A 486 -25.29 -8.16 9.62
N LYS A 487 -24.02 -7.73 9.77
CA LYS A 487 -23.55 -7.09 11.01
C LYS A 487 -24.37 -5.84 11.36
N ARG A 488 -24.67 -5.01 10.37
CA ARG A 488 -25.48 -3.79 10.57
C ARG A 488 -26.90 -4.14 11.00
N LEU A 489 -27.55 -5.09 10.34
CA LEU A 489 -28.92 -5.51 10.67
C LEU A 489 -29.01 -6.05 12.09
N LEU A 490 -28.10 -6.95 12.46
CA LEU A 490 -28.12 -7.57 13.79
C LEU A 490 -27.76 -6.58 14.91
N GLY A 491 -27.00 -5.54 14.62
CA GLY A 491 -26.66 -4.46 15.55
C GLY A 491 -27.57 -3.23 15.48
N ALA A 492 -28.58 -3.21 14.59
CA ALA A 492 -29.44 -2.05 14.37
C ALA A 492 -30.44 -1.86 15.52
N PRO A 493 -30.92 -0.63 15.78
CA PRO A 493 -32.05 -0.38 16.67
C PRO A 493 -33.29 -1.20 16.28
N ASP A 494 -34.10 -1.61 17.25
CA ASP A 494 -35.23 -2.52 17.03
C ASP A 494 -36.20 -2.01 15.97
N ALA A 495 -36.55 -0.71 15.97
CA ALA A 495 -37.47 -0.14 14.99
C ALA A 495 -36.97 -0.30 13.54
N GLU A 496 -35.69 0.01 13.29
CA GLU A 496 -35.09 -0.12 11.95
C GLU A 496 -34.95 -1.59 11.54
N ARG A 497 -34.64 -2.46 12.50
CA ARG A 497 -34.50 -3.90 12.28
C ARG A 497 -35.85 -4.51 11.90
N GLU A 498 -36.91 -4.22 12.63
CA GLU A 498 -38.26 -4.72 12.36
C GLU A 498 -38.76 -4.25 10.99
N GLU A 499 -38.53 -2.99 10.62
CA GLU A 499 -38.91 -2.48 9.30
C GLU A 499 -38.21 -3.23 8.15
N PHE A 500 -36.93 -3.55 8.30
CA PHE A 500 -36.22 -4.37 7.30
C PHE A 500 -36.74 -5.81 7.28
N LEU A 501 -36.99 -6.40 8.45
CA LEU A 501 -37.52 -7.75 8.58
C LEU A 501 -38.96 -7.89 8.05
N ASP A 502 -39.76 -6.81 8.07
CA ASP A 502 -41.07 -6.72 7.42
C ASP A 502 -40.99 -6.81 5.90
N ALA A 503 -39.87 -6.39 5.31
CA ALA A 503 -39.64 -6.49 3.88
C ALA A 503 -39.15 -7.88 3.43
N CYS A 504 -38.65 -8.71 4.35
CA CYS A 504 -38.00 -9.98 4.01
C CYS A 504 -39.00 -11.09 3.67
N ASP A 505 -38.70 -11.86 2.63
CA ASP A 505 -39.35 -13.15 2.39
C ASP A 505 -38.74 -14.26 3.27
N ALA A 506 -39.38 -15.43 3.28
CA ALA A 506 -38.92 -16.58 4.08
C ALA A 506 -37.51 -17.04 3.70
N ALA A 507 -37.13 -16.96 2.43
CA ALA A 507 -35.83 -17.39 1.94
C ALA A 507 -34.71 -16.46 2.45
N LEU A 508 -34.93 -15.15 2.42
CA LEU A 508 -33.98 -14.17 2.96
C LEU A 508 -33.87 -14.28 4.49
N LEU A 509 -34.97 -14.56 5.20
CA LEU A 509 -34.93 -14.82 6.64
C LEU A 509 -34.11 -16.08 6.97
N ASP A 510 -34.25 -17.14 6.18
CA ASP A 510 -33.40 -18.33 6.29
C ASP A 510 -31.93 -17.97 6.03
N GLU A 511 -31.63 -17.23 4.96
CA GLU A 511 -30.27 -16.79 4.59
C GLU A 511 -29.60 -15.94 5.68
N LEU A 512 -30.34 -15.01 6.29
CA LEU A 512 -29.87 -14.17 7.40
C LEU A 512 -29.48 -15.02 8.62
N ALA A 513 -30.38 -15.90 9.04
CA ALA A 513 -30.21 -16.72 10.23
C ALA A 513 -29.09 -17.75 10.03
N ASP A 514 -29.07 -18.42 8.88
CA ASP A 514 -28.10 -19.45 8.55
C ASP A 514 -26.71 -18.83 8.28
N GLY A 515 -26.66 -17.65 7.65
CA GLY A 515 -25.44 -16.87 7.47
C GLY A 515 -24.79 -16.44 8.80
N ALA A 516 -25.60 -16.01 9.78
CA ALA A 516 -25.10 -15.68 11.12
C ALA A 516 -24.51 -16.92 11.81
N ARG A 517 -25.21 -18.06 11.78
CA ARG A 517 -24.74 -19.33 12.37
C ARG A 517 -23.48 -19.87 11.69
N ALA A 518 -23.41 -19.80 10.36
CA ALA A 518 -22.25 -20.23 9.58
C ALA A 518 -21.02 -19.35 9.83
N THR A 519 -21.21 -18.09 10.25
CA THR A 519 -20.12 -17.20 10.67
C THR A 519 -19.51 -17.64 12.01
N GLY A 520 -20.28 -18.33 12.85
CA GLY A 520 -19.80 -19.08 14.00
C GLY A 520 -20.36 -18.63 15.37
N PRO A 521 -20.10 -19.41 16.44
CA PRO A 521 -20.71 -19.19 17.75
C PRO A 521 -20.36 -17.84 18.40
N ALA A 522 -19.10 -17.40 18.26
CA ALA A 522 -18.66 -16.13 18.80
C ALA A 522 -19.35 -14.93 18.12
N PHE A 523 -19.64 -15.04 16.81
CA PHE A 523 -20.40 -14.04 16.08
C PHE A 523 -21.85 -14.00 16.58
N CYS A 524 -22.50 -15.17 16.70
CA CYS A 524 -23.87 -15.26 17.21
C CYS A 524 -23.98 -14.67 18.63
N ALA A 525 -23.03 -14.95 19.51
CA ALA A 525 -23.01 -14.41 20.87
C ALA A 525 -22.88 -12.88 20.90
N GLY A 526 -22.08 -12.29 20.01
CA GLY A 526 -21.92 -10.84 19.91
C GLY A 526 -23.15 -10.09 19.37
N TYR A 527 -24.10 -10.81 18.78
CA TYR A 527 -25.29 -10.27 18.12
C TYR A 527 -26.58 -11.01 18.55
N ALA A 528 -26.63 -11.47 19.81
CA ALA A 528 -27.69 -12.37 20.29
C ALA A 528 -29.10 -11.78 20.13
N ASP A 529 -29.30 -10.52 20.50
CA ASP A 529 -30.62 -9.85 20.41
C ASP A 529 -31.07 -9.67 18.95
N GLY A 530 -30.14 -9.26 18.08
CA GLY A 530 -30.35 -9.18 16.64
C GLY A 530 -30.77 -10.51 16.04
N LEU A 531 -30.05 -11.58 16.39
CA LEU A 531 -30.31 -12.92 15.88
C LEU A 531 -31.64 -13.48 16.41
N ALA A 532 -31.98 -13.20 17.67
CA ALA A 532 -33.27 -13.58 18.25
C ALA A 532 -34.45 -12.94 17.51
N ALA A 533 -34.33 -11.66 17.10
CA ALA A 533 -35.34 -10.99 16.28
C ALA A 533 -35.49 -11.65 14.90
N VAL A 534 -34.37 -11.95 14.21
CA VAL A 534 -34.38 -12.69 12.94
C VAL A 534 -35.05 -14.05 13.09
N ASP A 535 -34.73 -14.80 14.14
CA ASP A 535 -35.30 -16.13 14.40
C ASP A 535 -36.78 -16.09 14.74
N ALA A 536 -37.21 -15.10 15.53
CA ALA A 536 -38.63 -14.86 15.81
C ALA A 536 -39.39 -14.59 14.51
N ARG A 537 -38.83 -13.75 13.63
CA ARG A 537 -39.45 -13.45 12.35
C ARG A 537 -39.51 -14.65 11.41
N ARG A 538 -38.40 -15.39 11.32
CA ARG A 538 -38.30 -16.66 10.58
C ARG A 538 -39.36 -17.67 11.04
N ALA A 539 -39.56 -17.79 12.35
CA ALA A 539 -40.56 -18.68 12.92
C ALA A 539 -42.00 -18.22 12.61
N ALA A 540 -42.26 -16.91 12.61
CA ALA A 540 -43.56 -16.35 12.22
C ALA A 540 -43.87 -16.62 10.74
N ALA A 541 -42.92 -16.35 9.84
CA ALA A 541 -43.08 -16.58 8.39
C ALA A 541 -43.34 -18.06 8.04
N ARG A 542 -42.83 -19.01 8.84
CA ARG A 542 -43.11 -20.45 8.67
C ARG A 542 -44.50 -20.87 9.14
N ARG A 543 -45.14 -20.11 10.04
CA ARG A 543 -46.49 -20.40 10.56
C ARG A 543 -47.58 -19.83 9.67
N ASP A 544 -47.31 -18.72 8.99
CA ASP A 544 -48.24 -18.06 8.08
C ASP A 544 -47.53 -17.73 6.75
N PRO A 545 -47.33 -18.74 5.88
CA PRO A 545 -46.77 -18.51 4.55
C PRO A 545 -47.83 -17.77 3.73
N GLY A 546 -47.73 -16.44 3.68
CA GLY A 546 -48.58 -15.61 2.81
C GLY A 546 -48.56 -16.08 1.34
N PRO A 547 -49.39 -15.50 0.46
CA PRO A 547 -49.48 -15.93 -0.93
C PRO A 547 -48.10 -15.87 -1.60
N ALA A 548 -47.68 -17.00 -2.19
CA ALA A 548 -46.35 -17.18 -2.76
C ALA A 548 -46.03 -16.10 -3.80
N LEU A 549 -45.13 -15.17 -3.46
CA LEU A 549 -44.50 -14.29 -4.44
C LEU A 549 -43.53 -15.14 -5.27
N ALA A 550 -44.01 -15.59 -6.43
CA ALA A 550 -43.19 -16.24 -7.44
C ALA A 550 -42.24 -15.22 -8.08
N ALA A 551 -41.07 -15.00 -7.48
CA ALA A 551 -39.93 -14.40 -8.15
C ALA A 551 -38.76 -15.37 -8.02
N ALA A 552 -38.45 -16.07 -9.11
CA ALA A 552 -37.27 -16.91 -9.21
C ALA A 552 -36.03 -16.02 -9.08
N ARG A 553 -35.40 -16.02 -7.90
CA ARG A 553 -34.03 -15.51 -7.74
C ARG A 553 -33.06 -16.45 -8.47
N PRO A 554 -32.04 -15.93 -9.16
CA PRO A 554 -30.99 -16.78 -9.71
C PRO A 554 -30.29 -17.49 -8.56
N VAL A 555 -30.34 -18.82 -8.58
CA VAL A 555 -29.65 -19.70 -7.63
C VAL A 555 -28.17 -19.68 -7.96
N GLY A 556 -27.33 -19.23 -7.03
CA GLY A 556 -25.87 -19.27 -7.16
C GLY A 556 -25.18 -18.15 -6.38
N ALA A 557 -25.30 -18.19 -5.04
CA ALA A 557 -24.56 -17.32 -4.12
C ALA A 557 -23.14 -17.85 -3.85
#